data_AF-M2A4T8-F1
#
_entry.id   AF-M2A4T8-F1
#
_cell.length_a   1.000
_cell.length_b   1.000
_cell.length_c   1.000
_cell.angle_alpha   90.00
_cell.angle_beta   90.00
_cell.angle_gamma   90.00
#
_symmetry.space_group_name_H-M   'P 1'
#
loop_
_entity.id
_entity.type
_entity.pdbx_description
1 polymer ?
#
loop_
_entity_poly.entity_id
_entity_poly.type
_entity_poly.pdbx_seq_one_letter_code
_entity_poly.pdbx_strand_id
1 'polypeptide(L)'
;MLSEADKVRVGSLTTTDLEIGDHNKTPLANHVAEYIADLKTRGVNADRIKTSETRLNAACNGCGFRWLRDLKAETSADLQDADLDRIANQRATDVASW
;
A
#
# COMPACT_ATOMS: atom_id res chain seq x y z
N MET A 1 18.02 24.75 12.10
CA MET A 1 17.28 23.93 11.12
C MET A 1 16.33 24.83 10.36
N LEU A 2 16.23 24.69 9.03
CA LEU A 2 15.22 25.40 8.22
C LEU A 2 13.82 24.87 8.55
N SER A 3 12.83 25.76 8.62
CA SER A 3 11.43 25.38 8.74
C SER A 3 10.91 24.68 7.47
N GLU A 4 9.79 23.96 7.55
CA GLU A 4 9.17 23.33 6.36
C GLU A 4 8.79 24.37 5.30
N ALA A 5 8.27 25.53 5.73
CA ALA A 5 7.99 26.67 4.85
C ALA A 5 9.27 27.21 4.18
N ASP A 6 10.39 27.28 4.91
CA ASP A 6 11.67 27.68 4.34
C ASP A 6 12.20 26.66 3.34
N LYS A 7 11.99 25.36 3.57
CA LYS A 7 12.38 24.28 2.64
C LYS A 7 11.59 24.33 1.34
N VAL A 8 10.30 24.66 1.39
CA VAL A 8 9.49 24.89 0.17
C VAL A 8 9.95 26.15 -0.55
N ARG A 9 10.20 27.23 0.19
CA ARG A 9 10.65 28.51 -0.36
C ARG A 9 11.99 28.42 -1.08
N VAL A 10 12.91 27.56 -0.62
CA VAL A 10 14.21 27.32 -1.26
C VAL A 10 14.19 26.17 -2.29
N GLY A 11 13.01 25.62 -2.59
CA GLY A 11 12.82 24.56 -3.59
C GLY A 11 13.37 23.19 -3.18
N SER A 12 13.72 23.01 -1.90
CA SER A 12 14.22 21.73 -1.37
C SER A 12 13.10 20.73 -1.05
N LEU A 13 11.85 21.20 -0.96
CA LEU A 13 10.63 20.40 -0.86
C LEU A 13 9.58 21.04 -1.75
N THR A 14 8.72 20.25 -2.38
CA THR A 14 7.52 20.78 -3.02
C THR A 14 6.37 20.85 -2.01
N THR A 15 5.35 21.66 -2.30
CA THR A 15 4.11 21.66 -1.50
C THR A 15 3.46 20.28 -1.49
N THR A 16 3.50 19.57 -2.62
CA THR A 16 3.01 18.19 -2.74
C THR A 16 3.74 17.24 -1.80
N ASP A 17 5.06 17.38 -1.63
CA ASP A 17 5.83 16.54 -0.69
C ASP A 17 5.40 16.75 0.76
N LEU A 18 5.06 17.99 1.14
CA LEU A 18 4.52 18.29 2.47
C LEU A 18 3.14 17.68 2.66
N GLU A 19 2.25 17.83 1.68
CA GLU A 19 0.90 17.27 1.72
C GLU A 19 0.94 15.73 1.81
N ILE A 20 1.80 15.07 1.04
CA ILE A 20 2.04 13.62 1.12
C ILE A 20 2.61 13.25 2.48
N GLY A 21 3.59 14.01 2.97
CA GLY A 21 4.21 13.80 4.28
C GLY A 21 3.21 13.89 5.43
N ASP A 22 2.27 14.82 5.35
CA ASP A 22 1.20 14.99 6.33
C ASP A 22 0.15 13.89 6.22
N HIS A 23 -0.27 13.56 4.99
CA HIS A 23 -1.21 12.46 4.77
C HIS A 23 -0.66 11.11 5.28
N ASN A 24 0.64 10.87 5.11
CA ASN A 24 1.35 9.68 5.58
C ASN A 24 1.36 9.51 7.12
N LYS A 25 1.09 10.57 7.88
CA LYS A 25 0.93 10.53 9.34
C LYS A 25 -0.45 10.07 9.78
N THR A 26 -1.37 9.78 8.85
CA THR A 26 -2.71 9.27 9.18
C THR A 26 -2.61 7.84 9.73
N PRO A 27 -3.23 7.53 10.88
CA PRO A 27 -3.37 6.15 11.35
C PRO A 27 -4.11 5.32 10.31
N LEU A 28 -3.56 4.15 9.96
CA LEU A 28 -4.13 3.30 8.92
C LEU A 28 -5.56 2.86 9.25
N ALA A 29 -5.85 2.60 10.53
CA ALA A 29 -7.19 2.26 11.00
C ALA A 29 -8.23 3.37 10.72
N ASN A 30 -7.85 4.63 10.89
CA ASN A 30 -8.73 5.77 10.60
C ASN A 30 -9.02 5.83 9.10
N HIS A 31 -7.98 5.66 8.28
CA HIS A 31 -8.14 5.66 6.82
C HIS A 31 -9.02 4.50 6.33
N VAL A 32 -8.88 3.30 6.90
CA VAL A 32 -9.76 2.17 6.60
C VAL A 32 -11.21 2.51 6.96
N ALA A 33 -11.46 3.12 8.13
CA ALA A 33 -12.82 3.51 8.52
C ALA A 33 -13.43 4.55 7.57
N GLU A 34 -12.66 5.56 7.16
CA GLU A 34 -13.06 6.55 6.16
C GLU A 34 -13.40 5.90 4.81
N TYR A 35 -12.56 4.97 4.36
CA TYR A 35 -12.82 4.21 3.12
C TYR A 35 -14.11 3.38 3.21
N ILE A 36 -14.35 2.70 4.32
CA ILE A 36 -15.59 1.94 4.53
C ILE A 36 -16.81 2.88 4.56
N ALA A 37 -16.69 4.08 5.13
CA ALA A 37 -17.75 5.08 5.11
C ALA A 37 -18.04 5.60 3.69
N ASP A 38 -17.01 5.80 2.86
CA ASP A 38 -17.15 6.12 1.43
C ASP A 38 -17.92 5.01 0.69
N LEU A 39 -17.54 3.75 0.87
CA LEU A 39 -18.24 2.63 0.24
C LEU A 39 -19.72 2.55 0.62
N LYS A 40 -20.05 2.82 1.90
CA LYS A 40 -21.44 2.90 2.38
C LYS A 40 -22.19 4.05 1.70
N THR A 41 -21.58 5.24 1.64
CA THR A 41 -22.18 6.43 1.02
C THR A 41 -22.44 6.22 -0.47
N ARG A 42 -21.55 5.49 -1.16
CA ARG A 42 -21.70 5.12 -2.58
C ARG A 42 -22.73 4.03 -2.84
N GLY A 43 -23.35 3.48 -1.80
CA GLY A 43 -24.35 2.42 -1.94
C GLY A 43 -23.77 1.08 -2.40
N VAL A 44 -22.49 0.81 -2.08
CA VAL A 44 -21.87 -0.48 -2.40
C VAL A 44 -22.58 -1.60 -1.64
N ASN A 45 -22.70 -2.78 -2.25
CA ASN A 45 -23.33 -3.95 -1.64
C ASN A 45 -22.72 -4.25 -0.24
N ALA A 46 -23.59 -4.50 0.75
CA ALA A 46 -23.21 -4.73 2.13
C ALA A 46 -22.21 -5.89 2.33
N ASP A 47 -22.35 -6.98 1.56
CA ASP A 47 -21.42 -8.12 1.63
C ASP A 47 -20.03 -7.74 1.12
N ARG A 48 -19.98 -6.89 0.09
CA ARG A 48 -18.71 -6.36 -0.43
C ARG A 48 -18.06 -5.41 0.57
N ILE A 49 -18.84 -4.58 1.25
CA ILE A 49 -18.35 -3.70 2.33
C ILE A 49 -17.76 -4.54 3.46
N LYS A 50 -18.50 -5.53 3.96
CA LYS A 50 -18.07 -6.43 5.03
C LYS A 50 -16.80 -7.21 4.66
N THR A 51 -16.74 -7.71 3.42
CA THR A 51 -15.56 -8.42 2.90
C THR A 51 -14.34 -7.49 2.86
N SER A 52 -14.53 -6.27 2.37
CA SER A 52 -13.46 -5.26 2.28
C SER A 52 -12.94 -4.89 3.67
N GLU A 53 -13.85 -4.60 4.61
CA GLU A 53 -13.53 -4.29 6.00
C GLU A 53 -12.76 -5.44 6.68
N THR A 54 -13.24 -6.68 6.52
CA THR A 54 -12.60 -7.86 7.12
C THR A 54 -11.17 -8.04 6.59
N ARG A 55 -10.99 -7.97 5.27
CA ARG A 55 -9.68 -8.18 4.64
C ARG A 55 -8.69 -7.07 4.97
N LEU A 56 -9.14 -5.82 4.97
CA LEU A 56 -8.30 -4.67 5.31
C LEU A 56 -7.84 -4.76 6.77
N ASN A 57 -8.76 -5.05 7.69
CA ASN A 57 -8.42 -5.22 9.11
C ASN A 57 -7.47 -6.42 9.33
N ALA A 58 -7.71 -7.54 8.63
CA ALA A 58 -6.83 -8.70 8.70
C ALA A 58 -5.42 -8.36 8.18
N ALA A 59 -5.28 -7.62 7.08
CA ALA A 59 -4.00 -7.18 6.54
C ALA A 59 -3.29 -6.21 7.50
N CYS A 60 -4.01 -5.22 8.06
CA CYS A 60 -3.45 -4.28 9.03
C CYS A 60 -2.87 -5.02 10.25
N ASN A 61 -3.61 -6.00 10.77
CA ASN A 61 -3.20 -6.76 11.94
C ASN A 61 -2.09 -7.77 11.61
N GLY A 62 -2.18 -8.47 10.49
CA GLY A 62 -1.21 -9.48 10.06
C GLY A 62 0.14 -8.89 9.70
N CYS A 63 0.17 -7.71 9.08
CA CYS A 63 1.39 -7.01 8.72
C CYS A 63 1.87 -6.03 9.81
N GLY A 64 1.06 -5.80 10.86
CA GLY A 64 1.39 -4.88 11.95
C GLY A 64 1.40 -3.40 11.57
N PHE A 65 0.78 -3.03 10.45
CA PHE A 65 0.74 -1.66 9.96
C PHE A 65 -0.10 -0.75 10.87
N ARG A 66 0.47 0.39 11.26
CA ARG A 66 -0.15 1.35 12.17
C ARG A 66 -0.47 2.68 11.50
N TRP A 67 0.35 3.08 10.52
CA TRP A 67 0.29 4.36 9.84
C TRP A 67 0.24 4.18 8.32
N LEU A 68 -0.31 5.14 7.57
CA LEU A 68 -0.32 5.08 6.11
C LEU A 68 1.09 4.95 5.51
N ARG A 69 2.10 5.60 6.10
CA ARG A 69 3.50 5.45 5.69
C ARG A 69 4.05 4.02 5.77
N ASP A 70 3.40 3.12 6.53
CA ASP A 70 3.82 1.73 6.63
C ASP A 70 3.44 0.95 5.36
N LEU A 71 2.44 1.43 4.62
CA LEU A 71 2.12 0.97 3.27
C LEU A 71 3.17 1.48 2.29
N LYS A 72 4.36 0.88 2.34
CA LYS A 72 5.32 1.08 1.26
C LYS A 72 4.83 0.31 0.04
N ALA A 73 4.69 1.03 -1.08
CA ALA A 73 4.82 0.39 -2.37
C ALA A 73 6.28 -0.05 -2.50
N GLU A 74 6.64 -1.21 -1.94
CA GLU A 74 7.72 -1.96 -2.55
C GLU A 74 7.27 -2.20 -3.98
N THR A 75 7.84 -1.43 -4.91
CA THR A 75 7.82 -1.78 -6.32
C THR A 75 8.27 -3.23 -6.38
N SER A 76 7.38 -4.11 -6.81
CA SER A 76 7.57 -5.56 -6.92
C SER A 76 8.65 -5.95 -7.94
N ALA A 77 9.63 -5.09 -8.21
CA ALA A 77 10.78 -5.37 -9.05
C ALA A 77 11.62 -6.51 -8.43
N ASP A 78 11.77 -6.53 -7.10
CA ASP A 78 12.58 -7.56 -6.42
C ASP A 78 11.85 -8.92 -6.30
N LEU A 79 10.52 -8.94 -6.48
CA LEU A 79 9.74 -10.18 -6.49
C LEU A 79 9.65 -10.83 -7.88
N GLN A 80 10.10 -10.16 -8.95
CA GLN A 80 10.08 -10.74 -10.30
C GLN A 80 11.21 -11.74 -10.53
N ASP A 81 12.38 -11.57 -9.89
CA ASP A 81 13.52 -12.46 -10.12
C ASP A 81 13.30 -13.86 -9.51
N ALA A 82 12.69 -13.95 -8.32
CA ALA A 82 12.40 -15.24 -7.67
C ALA A 82 11.34 -16.07 -8.42
N ASP A 83 10.38 -15.41 -9.07
CA ASP A 83 9.34 -16.10 -9.84
C ASP A 83 9.83 -16.50 -11.25
N LEU A 84 10.74 -15.74 -11.86
CA LEU A 84 11.34 -16.09 -13.15
C LEU A 84 12.21 -17.35 -13.06
N ASP A 85 13.01 -17.50 -12.00
CA ASP A 85 13.79 -18.72 -11.77
C ASP A 85 12.92 -19.95 -11.55
N ARG A 86 11.79 -19.79 -10.83
CA ARG A 86 10.81 -20.86 -10.61
C ARG A 86 10.14 -21.30 -11.92
N ILE A 87 9.79 -20.35 -12.79
CA ILE A 87 9.18 -20.62 -14.10
C ILE A 87 10.20 -21.26 -15.06
N ALA A 88 11.46 -20.82 -15.03
CA ALA A 88 12.53 -21.40 -15.84
C ALA A 88 12.83 -22.86 -15.44
N ASN A 89 12.85 -23.16 -14.15
CA ASN A 89 13.13 -24.50 -13.65
C ASN A 89 11.98 -25.50 -13.93
N GLN A 90 10.72 -25.05 -13.87
CA GLN A 90 9.58 -25.86 -14.27
C GLN A 90 9.67 -26.26 -15.75
N ARG A 91 10.02 -25.33 -16.64
CA ARG A 91 10.17 -25.59 -18.08
C ARG A 91 11.32 -26.55 -18.39
N ALA A 92 12.44 -26.48 -17.66
CA ALA A 92 13.55 -27.41 -17.82
C ALA A 92 13.15 -28.85 -17.42
N THR A 93 12.30 -28.98 -16.40
CA THR A 93 11.82 -30.27 -15.90
C THR A 93 10.81 -30.93 -16.85
N ASP A 94 9.95 -30.12 -17.48
CA ASP A 94 8.94 -30.60 -18.43
C ASP A 94 9.55 -31.08 -19.76
N VAL A 95 10.68 -30.49 -20.19
CA VAL A 95 11.40 -30.88 -21.42
C VAL A 95 12.26 -32.13 -21.22
N ALA A 96 12.68 -32.42 -19.98
CA ALA A 96 13.44 -33.62 -19.63
C ALA A 96 12.59 -34.89 -19.44
N SER A 97 11.26 -34.76 -19.48
CA SER A 97 10.29 -35.86 -19.29
C SER A 97 9.77 -36.47 -20.60
N TRP A 98 10.46 -36.25 -21.72
CA TRP A 98 10.22 -36.89 -23.03
C TRP A 98 11.47 -37.59 -23.55
#